data_AF-A0A2G9PWF5-F1
#
_entry.id   AF-A0A2G9PWF5-F1
#
_cell.length_a   1.000
_cell.length_b   1.000
_cell.length_c   1.000
_cell.angle_alpha   90.00
_cell.angle_beta   90.00
_cell.angle_gamma   90.00
#
_symmetry.space_group_name_H-M   'P 1'
#
loop_
_entity.id
_entity.type
_entity.pdbx_description
1 polymer ?
#
loop_
_entity_poly.entity_id
_entity_poly.type
_entity_poly.pdbx_seq_one_letter_code
_entity_poly.pdbx_strand_id
1 'polypeptide(L)'
;MSARNKNRILVSGLGGGLDIVNASLLYYAMMEEGNNVSLGSVRPVSQSSIRGGVPFSDSGTLILPKSHIVGREKNRRYIEPMVSKLTRSSILLFSTRYRRKLDIVRLSQAFKDARVPLREEKLNYLFFVDGGGDSLIFRREDAKDSEFDDPFEGGDAHSLAALEDFENAYLCVISKGLDIKVDAFERNRKLLQERGHYFGRVNLATGEKEDFQLEDLVGFDESSVEGLIGIGKNRSYLNVYNGLAQRTLLLRKDDFKKPDGRMVSHTATVTYHAMNGEFGPQRTFVDWEPNLSEGRKGVRVTKGHQWMYFFDAGAIHRIKKEING
;
A
#
# COMPACT_ATOMS: atom_id res chain seq x y z
N MET A 1 3.84 10.34 -34.66
CA MET A 1 3.72 9.71 -33.33
C MET A 1 2.25 9.44 -33.09
N SER A 2 1.84 8.18 -32.92
CA SER A 2 0.50 7.85 -32.44
C SER A 2 0.39 8.20 -30.95
N ALA A 3 -0.82 8.51 -30.49
CA ALA A 3 -1.09 8.60 -29.06
C ALA A 3 -1.08 7.17 -28.48
N ARG A 4 0.04 6.74 -27.90
CA ARG A 4 0.08 5.55 -27.04
C ARG A 4 -1.00 5.71 -25.96
N ASN A 5 -1.91 4.75 -25.85
CA ASN A 5 -2.89 4.69 -24.77
C ASN A 5 -2.14 4.51 -23.44
N LYS A 6 -1.83 5.62 -22.77
CA LYS A 6 -1.17 5.59 -21.45
C LYS A 6 -2.11 4.95 -20.45
N ASN A 7 -1.65 3.88 -19.79
CA ASN A 7 -2.40 3.20 -18.75
C ASN A 7 -2.86 4.19 -17.68
N ARG A 8 -4.16 4.18 -17.37
CA ARG A 8 -4.77 4.97 -16.30
C ARG A 8 -4.79 4.13 -15.03
N ILE A 9 -3.82 4.38 -14.15
CA ILE A 9 -3.54 3.51 -13.00
C ILE A 9 -3.92 4.22 -11.70
N LEU A 10 -4.61 3.52 -10.79
CA LEU A 10 -4.70 3.90 -9.38
C LEU A 10 -3.68 3.08 -8.59
N VAL A 11 -2.80 3.74 -7.84
CA VAL A 11 -1.91 3.12 -6.84
C VAL A 11 -2.30 3.65 -5.47
N SER A 12 -2.75 2.79 -4.55
CA SER A 12 -3.32 3.19 -3.27
C SER A 12 -2.70 2.46 -2.08
N GLY A 13 -2.64 3.08 -0.91
CA GLY A 13 -2.50 2.32 0.35
C GLY A 13 -3.78 1.53 0.66
N LEU A 14 -3.65 0.29 1.15
CA LEU A 14 -4.78 -0.63 1.34
C LEU A 14 -5.65 -0.34 2.59
N GLY A 15 -5.07 0.07 3.72
CA GLY A 15 -5.84 0.48 4.90
C GLY A 15 -5.05 0.63 6.20
N GLY A 16 -4.06 -0.23 6.44
CA GLY A 16 -3.47 -0.53 7.75
C GLY A 16 -2.88 0.65 8.54
N GLY A 17 -2.27 1.64 7.88
CA GLY A 17 -1.75 2.81 8.61
C GLY A 17 -1.14 3.91 7.76
N LEU A 18 0.09 3.70 7.27
CA LEU A 18 0.85 4.68 6.47
C LEU A 18 1.21 4.12 5.09
N ASP A 19 0.40 3.19 4.61
CA ASP A 19 0.64 2.34 3.44
C ASP A 19 0.66 3.14 2.14
N ILE A 20 0.12 4.36 2.14
CA ILE A 20 0.30 5.33 1.05
C ILE A 20 1.79 5.68 0.84
N VAL A 21 2.62 5.64 1.88
CA VAL A 21 4.08 5.86 1.73
C VAL A 21 4.72 4.65 1.07
N ASN A 22 4.33 3.42 1.41
CA ASN A 22 4.75 2.22 0.68
C ASN A 22 4.23 2.23 -0.77
N ALA A 23 2.97 2.61 -0.98
CA ALA A 23 2.36 2.78 -2.29
C ALA A 23 3.07 3.86 -3.14
N SER A 24 3.68 4.86 -2.50
CA SER A 24 4.43 5.89 -3.22
C SER A 24 5.64 5.33 -3.98
N LEU A 25 6.27 4.22 -3.54
CA LEU A 25 7.32 3.53 -4.33
C LEU A 25 6.79 3.11 -5.71
N LEU A 26 5.68 2.37 -5.69
CA LEU A 26 5.04 1.82 -6.89
C LEU A 26 4.50 2.93 -7.79
N TYR A 27 3.89 3.97 -7.18
CA TYR A 27 3.41 5.17 -7.87
C TYR A 27 4.54 5.91 -8.59
N TYR A 28 5.69 6.12 -7.94
CA TYR A 28 6.81 6.81 -8.58
C TYR A 28 7.47 5.96 -9.66
N ALA A 29 7.68 4.66 -9.43
CA ALA A 29 8.22 3.76 -10.46
C ALA A 29 7.35 3.76 -11.73
N MET A 30 6.04 3.52 -11.59
CA MET A 30 5.10 3.55 -12.73
C MET A 30 5.04 4.91 -13.46
N MET A 31 5.28 6.03 -12.77
CA MET A 31 5.37 7.36 -13.40
C MET A 31 6.67 7.59 -14.15
N GLU A 32 7.79 7.00 -13.72
CA GLU A 32 9.08 7.11 -14.45
C GLU A 32 9.03 6.32 -15.77
N GLU A 33 8.33 5.18 -15.79
CA GLU A 33 7.92 4.46 -17.01
C GLU A 33 6.82 5.19 -17.83
N GLY A 34 6.47 6.42 -17.43
CA GLY A 34 5.62 7.33 -18.21
C GLY A 34 4.13 7.03 -18.20
N ASN A 35 3.63 6.15 -17.33
CA ASN A 35 2.19 5.87 -17.18
C ASN A 35 1.42 7.06 -16.57
N ASN A 36 0.09 7.06 -16.68
CA ASN A 36 -0.75 8.06 -16.02
C ASN A 36 -1.27 7.52 -14.68
N VAL A 37 -0.46 7.73 -13.64
CA VAL A 37 -0.67 7.16 -12.31
C VAL A 37 -1.33 8.17 -11.37
N SER A 38 -2.30 7.73 -10.58
CA SER A 38 -2.93 8.48 -9.48
C SER A 38 -2.61 7.83 -8.15
N LEU A 39 -2.23 8.63 -7.15
CA LEU A 39 -1.97 8.14 -5.79
C LEU A 39 -3.26 8.16 -4.95
N GLY A 40 -3.51 7.08 -4.21
CA GLY A 40 -4.68 6.92 -3.34
C GLY A 40 -4.35 6.44 -1.93
N SER A 41 -5.35 6.42 -1.08
CA SER A 41 -5.30 5.75 0.23
C SER A 41 -6.69 5.40 0.72
N VAL A 42 -6.88 4.23 1.31
CA VAL A 42 -8.06 3.94 2.15
C VAL A 42 -7.76 4.33 3.60
N ARG A 43 -8.70 5.00 4.29
CA ARG A 43 -8.57 5.35 5.71
C ARG A 43 -9.90 5.30 6.48
N PRO A 44 -9.87 5.03 7.81
CA PRO A 44 -11.04 5.00 8.68
C PRO A 44 -11.48 6.41 9.12
N VAL A 45 -11.77 7.27 8.14
CA VAL A 45 -12.02 8.70 8.32
C VAL A 45 -13.46 9.05 7.92
N SER A 46 -14.09 9.99 8.63
CA SER A 46 -15.37 10.55 8.19
C SER A 46 -15.15 11.62 7.13
N GLN A 47 -15.98 11.63 6.07
CA GLN A 47 -16.06 12.77 5.14
C GLN A 47 -16.20 14.12 5.87
N SER A 48 -16.98 14.16 6.95
CA SER A 48 -17.17 15.36 7.80
C SER A 48 -15.95 15.79 8.62
N SER A 49 -14.88 14.98 8.68
CA SER A 49 -13.57 15.35 9.24
C SER A 49 -12.66 16.02 8.21
N ILE A 50 -12.90 15.83 6.92
CA ILE A 50 -12.05 16.36 5.86
C ILE A 50 -12.42 17.83 5.59
N ARG A 51 -11.42 18.66 5.34
CA ARG A 51 -11.56 20.11 5.15
C ARG A 51 -10.70 20.55 3.97
N GLY A 52 -11.27 21.37 3.07
CA GLY A 52 -10.58 21.88 1.89
C GLY A 52 -10.17 20.82 0.87
N GLY A 53 -10.70 19.59 0.96
CA GLY A 53 -10.70 18.60 -0.12
C GLY A 53 -12.00 18.71 -0.94
N VAL A 54 -12.09 17.98 -2.05
CA VAL A 54 -13.27 17.96 -2.93
C VAL A 54 -13.92 16.57 -2.86
N PRO A 55 -15.14 16.42 -2.30
CA PRO A 55 -15.83 15.14 -2.29
C PRO A 55 -16.24 14.74 -3.72
N PHE A 56 -16.15 13.45 -4.04
CA PHE A 56 -16.60 12.87 -5.30
C PHE A 56 -17.58 11.69 -5.12
N SER A 57 -17.67 11.11 -3.93
CA SER A 57 -18.73 10.17 -3.56
C SER A 57 -18.95 10.14 -2.03
N ASP A 58 -19.95 9.39 -1.57
CA ASP A 58 -20.28 9.13 -0.15
C ASP A 58 -19.07 8.71 0.71
N SER A 59 -18.06 8.10 0.07
CA SER A 59 -16.83 7.58 0.68
C SER A 59 -15.57 8.00 -0.10
N GLY A 60 -15.62 9.05 -0.93
CA GLY A 60 -14.50 9.46 -1.78
C GLY A 60 -14.21 10.96 -1.73
N THR A 61 -12.97 11.36 -1.42
CA THR A 61 -12.51 12.75 -1.44
C THR A 61 -11.18 12.92 -2.15
N LEU A 62 -11.10 13.92 -3.03
CA LEU A 62 -9.83 14.39 -3.58
C LEU A 62 -9.16 15.31 -2.54
N ILE A 63 -8.06 14.84 -1.95
CA ILE A 63 -7.18 15.60 -1.07
C ILE A 63 -6.25 16.46 -1.93
N LEU A 64 -6.16 17.73 -1.58
CA LEU A 64 -5.35 18.75 -2.22
C LEU A 64 -4.20 19.19 -1.29
N PRO A 65 -3.14 19.86 -1.81
CA PRO A 65 -2.04 20.38 -0.99
C PRO A 65 -2.43 21.38 0.12
N LYS A 66 -3.68 21.88 0.08
CA LYS A 66 -4.29 22.80 1.07
C LYS A 66 -5.31 22.13 2.01
N SER A 67 -5.62 20.85 1.81
CA SER A 67 -6.60 20.14 2.62
C SER A 67 -6.06 19.82 4.01
N HIS A 68 -6.94 19.51 4.95
CA HIS A 68 -6.60 18.99 6.27
C HIS A 68 -7.67 18.02 6.76
N ILE A 69 -7.33 17.17 7.75
CA ILE A 69 -8.20 16.11 8.26
C ILE A 69 -8.27 16.25 9.78
N VAL A 70 -9.48 16.49 10.30
CA VAL A 70 -9.76 16.83 11.69
C VAL A 70 -10.39 15.63 12.40
N GLY A 71 -9.60 14.86 13.14
CA GLY A 71 -10.08 13.70 13.90
C GLY A 71 -8.98 13.02 14.74
N ARG A 72 -9.38 12.43 15.88
CA ARG A 72 -8.56 11.76 16.92
C ARG A 72 -7.03 11.94 16.77
N GLU A 73 -6.59 13.16 17.06
CA GLU A 73 -5.23 13.63 16.80
C GLU A 73 -4.15 12.88 17.60
N LYS A 74 -4.52 12.24 18.73
CA LYS A 74 -3.61 11.53 19.64
C LYS A 74 -2.64 10.54 18.95
N ASN A 75 -3.06 9.90 17.85
CA ASN A 75 -2.29 8.86 17.17
C ASN A 75 -1.82 9.26 15.75
N ARG A 76 -2.07 10.51 15.32
CA ARG A 76 -1.56 11.11 14.07
C ARG A 76 -1.58 10.20 12.81
N ARG A 77 -2.68 9.47 12.55
CA ARG A 77 -2.71 8.46 11.46
C ARG A 77 -2.97 9.00 10.04
N TYR A 78 -3.23 10.31 9.85
CA TYR A 78 -3.60 10.89 8.55
C TYR A 78 -2.44 11.65 7.91
N ILE A 79 -1.65 10.94 7.10
CA ILE A 79 -0.44 11.45 6.43
C ILE A 79 -0.75 12.10 5.08
N GLU A 80 -1.93 11.83 4.50
CA GLU A 80 -2.27 12.14 3.12
C GLU A 80 -2.19 13.64 2.78
N PRO A 81 -2.67 14.58 3.63
CA PRO A 81 -2.47 16.02 3.38
C PRO A 81 -0.98 16.42 3.34
N MET A 82 -0.13 15.77 4.14
CA MET A 82 1.31 16.01 4.16
C MET A 82 1.99 15.45 2.90
N VAL A 83 1.61 14.24 2.47
CA VAL A 83 2.05 13.68 1.18
C VAL A 83 1.64 14.62 0.05
N SER A 84 0.36 14.98 -0.07
CA SER A 84 -0.13 15.89 -1.12
C SER A 84 0.64 17.23 -1.16
N LYS A 85 0.95 17.80 0.01
CA LYS A 85 1.74 19.03 0.12
C LYS A 85 3.21 18.85 -0.30
N LEU A 86 3.84 17.73 0.05
CA LEU A 86 5.24 17.44 -0.28
C LEU A 86 5.42 17.07 -1.75
N THR A 87 4.49 16.30 -2.33
CA THR A 87 4.55 15.85 -3.74
C THR A 87 3.98 16.88 -4.72
N ARG A 88 3.16 17.82 -4.22
CA ARG A 88 2.32 18.75 -5.00
C ARG A 88 1.21 18.06 -5.82
N SER A 89 1.05 16.74 -5.69
CA SER A 89 -0.03 15.96 -6.31
C SER A 89 -1.28 15.92 -5.42
N SER A 90 -2.46 15.80 -6.03
CA SER A 90 -3.68 15.41 -5.31
C SER A 90 -3.70 13.92 -4.98
N ILE A 91 -4.42 13.53 -3.93
CA ILE A 91 -4.57 12.12 -3.51
C ILE A 91 -6.05 11.74 -3.47
N LEU A 92 -6.38 10.55 -3.96
CA LEU A 92 -7.72 9.97 -3.83
C LEU A 92 -7.86 9.29 -2.46
N LEU A 93 -8.55 9.93 -1.52
CA LEU A 93 -8.81 9.40 -0.19
C LEU A 93 -10.15 8.69 -0.15
N PHE A 94 -10.11 7.39 0.11
CA PHE A 94 -11.27 6.53 0.26
C PHE A 94 -11.59 6.32 1.75
N SER A 95 -12.83 6.57 2.14
CA SER A 95 -13.28 6.61 3.53
C SER A 95 -14.07 5.36 3.92
N THR A 96 -13.52 4.56 4.83
CA THR A 96 -14.25 3.49 5.54
C THR A 96 -14.69 3.95 6.93
N ARG A 97 -15.72 3.29 7.50
CA ARG A 97 -16.28 3.61 8.83
C ARG A 97 -16.29 2.42 9.81
N TYR A 98 -15.55 1.36 9.48
CA TYR A 98 -15.31 0.13 10.27
C TYR A 98 -16.58 -0.65 10.69
N ARG A 99 -16.55 -1.99 10.50
CA ARG A 99 -17.55 -2.96 11.00
C ARG A 99 -18.97 -2.85 10.42
N ARG A 100 -19.14 -2.34 9.20
CA ARG A 100 -20.44 -2.39 8.49
C ARG A 100 -20.29 -2.91 7.05
N LYS A 101 -21.12 -3.89 6.67
CA LYS A 101 -21.22 -4.38 5.27
C LYS A 101 -21.54 -3.25 4.27
N LEU A 102 -22.30 -2.24 4.71
CA LEU A 102 -22.60 -1.05 3.91
C LEU A 102 -21.34 -0.23 3.54
N ASP A 103 -20.29 -0.26 4.35
CA ASP A 103 -19.05 0.47 4.05
C ASP A 103 -18.27 -0.20 2.92
N ILE A 104 -18.36 -1.52 2.76
CA ILE A 104 -17.77 -2.28 1.64
C ILE A 104 -18.43 -1.85 0.32
N VAL A 105 -19.76 -1.76 0.30
CA VAL A 105 -20.54 -1.30 -0.87
C VAL A 105 -20.17 0.15 -1.23
N ARG A 106 -20.10 1.05 -0.22
CA ARG A 106 -19.67 2.44 -0.42
C ARG A 106 -18.23 2.57 -0.92
N LEU A 107 -17.33 1.70 -0.45
CA LEU A 107 -15.92 1.71 -0.84
C LEU A 107 -15.75 1.22 -2.29
N SER A 108 -16.42 0.12 -2.68
CA SER A 108 -16.51 -0.36 -4.06
C SER A 108 -17.07 0.72 -4.99
N GLN A 109 -18.13 1.42 -4.57
CA GLN A 109 -18.69 2.54 -5.33
C GLN A 109 -17.70 3.72 -5.42
N ALA A 110 -17.00 4.07 -4.34
CA ALA A 110 -15.98 5.12 -4.36
C ALA A 110 -14.80 4.79 -5.29
N PHE A 111 -14.39 3.53 -5.40
CA PHE A 111 -13.40 3.09 -6.40
C PHE A 111 -13.92 3.26 -7.84
N LYS A 112 -15.21 2.96 -8.10
CA LYS A 112 -15.88 3.20 -9.40
C LYS A 112 -16.04 4.70 -9.73
N ASP A 113 -16.21 5.55 -8.72
CA ASP A 113 -16.36 7.01 -8.87
C ASP A 113 -15.02 7.77 -8.93
N ALA A 114 -13.91 7.13 -8.56
CA ALA A 114 -12.57 7.72 -8.57
C ALA A 114 -12.15 8.32 -9.94
N ARG A 115 -12.73 7.82 -11.04
CA ARG A 115 -12.54 8.35 -12.40
C ARG A 115 -13.05 9.80 -12.59
N VAL A 116 -14.06 10.21 -11.82
CA VAL A 116 -14.70 11.54 -11.94
C VAL A 116 -13.74 12.70 -11.61
N PRO A 117 -13.08 12.76 -10.44
CA PRO A 117 -12.10 13.82 -10.15
C PRO A 117 -10.86 13.76 -11.06
N LEU A 118 -10.52 12.59 -11.60
CA LEU A 118 -9.42 12.42 -12.55
C LEU A 118 -9.78 12.85 -13.99
N ARG A 119 -11.08 13.02 -14.29
CA ARG A 119 -11.62 13.26 -15.65
C ARG A 119 -11.31 12.14 -16.64
N GLU A 120 -11.26 10.90 -16.15
CA GLU A 120 -11.03 9.71 -16.96
C GLU A 120 -12.35 9.00 -17.26
N GLU A 121 -12.46 8.38 -18.44
CA GLU A 121 -13.61 7.51 -18.76
C GLU A 121 -13.54 6.18 -17.98
N LYS A 122 -12.32 5.66 -17.81
CA LYS A 122 -12.00 4.40 -17.12
C LYS A 122 -10.66 4.51 -16.38
N LEU A 123 -10.55 3.80 -15.25
CA LEU A 123 -9.27 3.32 -14.73
C LEU A 123 -9.00 1.95 -15.35
N ASN A 124 -7.77 1.69 -15.80
CA ASN A 124 -7.37 0.41 -16.38
C ASN A 124 -7.00 -0.61 -15.30
N TYR A 125 -6.23 -0.17 -14.29
CA TYR A 125 -5.63 -1.03 -13.27
C TYR A 125 -5.67 -0.36 -11.89
N LEU A 126 -5.86 -1.16 -10.84
CA LEU A 126 -5.90 -0.69 -9.46
C LEU A 126 -4.93 -1.50 -8.60
N PHE A 127 -3.84 -0.90 -8.13
CA PHE A 127 -2.86 -1.54 -7.26
C PHE A 127 -3.04 -1.03 -5.82
N PHE A 128 -3.40 -1.92 -4.89
CA PHE A 128 -3.51 -1.59 -3.47
C PHE A 128 -2.34 -2.20 -2.70
N VAL A 129 -1.63 -1.37 -1.95
CA VAL A 129 -0.39 -1.73 -1.26
C VAL A 129 -0.61 -1.94 0.23
N ASP A 130 -0.30 -3.15 0.68
CA ASP A 130 -0.15 -3.56 2.08
C ASP A 130 1.34 -3.43 2.48
N GLY A 131 1.59 -2.90 3.67
CA GLY A 131 2.93 -2.67 4.19
C GLY A 131 3.59 -3.81 4.97
N GLY A 132 2.86 -4.85 5.39
CA GLY A 132 3.37 -5.87 6.31
C GLY A 132 2.78 -7.27 6.22
N GLY A 133 1.69 -7.45 5.46
CA GLY A 133 1.14 -8.76 5.07
C GLY A 133 -0.07 -9.24 5.86
N ASP A 134 -0.72 -8.39 6.67
CA ASP A 134 -1.93 -8.75 7.43
C ASP A 134 -3.12 -9.04 6.49
N SER A 135 -3.16 -8.41 5.32
CA SER A 135 -4.10 -8.72 4.24
C SER A 135 -4.09 -10.21 3.82
N LEU A 136 -2.96 -10.91 4.00
CA LEU A 136 -2.77 -12.34 3.70
C LEU A 136 -2.90 -13.28 4.92
N ILE A 137 -3.32 -12.78 6.08
CA ILE A 137 -3.72 -13.62 7.22
C ILE A 137 -5.02 -14.34 6.81
N PHE A 138 -4.93 -15.66 6.60
CA PHE A 138 -6.08 -16.48 6.17
C PHE A 138 -6.74 -17.20 7.35
N ARG A 139 -6.01 -17.34 8.47
CA ARG A 139 -6.50 -17.91 9.73
C ARG A 139 -5.92 -17.14 10.91
N ARG A 140 -6.62 -17.10 12.04
CA ARG A 140 -6.21 -16.37 13.24
C ARG A 140 -4.78 -16.73 13.70
N GLU A 141 -4.41 -18.00 13.65
CA GLU A 141 -3.10 -18.47 14.07
C GLU A 141 -1.94 -18.05 13.15
N ASP A 142 -2.20 -17.44 11.98
CA ASP A 142 -1.18 -16.88 11.08
C ASP A 142 -0.68 -15.50 11.53
N ALA A 143 -1.47 -14.75 12.29
CA ALA A 143 -1.12 -13.42 12.81
C ALA A 143 0.11 -13.50 13.74
N LYS A 144 0.93 -12.45 13.77
CA LYS A 144 2.00 -12.33 14.78
C LYS A 144 1.51 -11.72 16.08
N ASP A 145 0.73 -10.65 16.00
CA ASP A 145 0.18 -9.92 17.12
C ASP A 145 -1.36 -9.99 17.13
N SER A 146 -1.96 -10.09 18.32
CA SER A 146 -3.38 -10.40 18.50
C SER A 146 -4.35 -9.24 18.21
N GLU A 147 -3.88 -8.09 17.71
CA GLU A 147 -4.78 -7.03 17.22
C GLU A 147 -5.46 -7.40 15.89
N PHE A 148 -4.98 -8.44 15.20
CA PHE A 148 -5.45 -8.93 13.90
C PHE A 148 -6.10 -10.34 13.99
N ASP A 149 -6.79 -10.61 15.10
CA ASP A 149 -7.30 -11.92 15.50
C ASP A 149 -8.46 -12.47 14.64
N ASP A 150 -9.03 -11.69 13.73
CA ASP A 150 -10.07 -12.11 12.78
C ASP A 150 -9.62 -11.73 11.35
N PRO A 151 -9.48 -12.69 10.41
CA PRO A 151 -9.01 -12.41 9.04
C PRO A 151 -9.99 -11.59 8.19
N PHE A 152 -11.20 -11.31 8.68
CA PHE A 152 -12.24 -10.47 8.06
C PHE A 152 -12.45 -9.10 8.75
N GLU A 153 -11.91 -8.86 9.97
CA GLU A 153 -11.89 -7.50 10.56
C GLU A 153 -10.70 -6.67 10.02
N GLY A 154 -10.63 -5.39 10.42
CA GLY A 154 -9.58 -4.46 10.02
C GLY A 154 -9.95 -3.57 8.82
N GLY A 155 -9.01 -2.73 8.39
CA GLY A 155 -9.18 -1.89 7.20
C GLY A 155 -9.04 -2.70 5.92
N ASP A 156 -8.06 -3.59 5.91
CA ASP A 156 -7.50 -4.18 4.69
C ASP A 156 -8.37 -5.35 4.20
N ALA A 157 -8.99 -6.11 5.11
CA ALA A 157 -10.06 -7.05 4.78
C ALA A 157 -11.30 -6.34 4.19
N HIS A 158 -11.71 -5.20 4.76
CA HIS A 158 -12.79 -4.35 4.22
C HIS A 158 -12.46 -3.80 2.83
N SER A 159 -11.20 -3.43 2.57
CA SER A 159 -10.72 -2.97 1.26
C SER A 159 -10.68 -4.10 0.23
N LEU A 160 -10.13 -5.27 0.57
CA LEU A 160 -10.15 -6.46 -0.30
C LEU A 160 -11.58 -6.89 -0.63
N ALA A 161 -12.49 -6.87 0.34
CA ALA A 161 -13.91 -7.14 0.11
C ALA A 161 -14.57 -6.17 -0.88
N ALA A 162 -14.12 -4.91 -0.91
CA ALA A 162 -14.59 -3.91 -1.86
C ALA A 162 -13.95 -4.05 -3.26
N LEU A 163 -12.93 -4.91 -3.42
CA LEU A 163 -12.23 -5.17 -4.68
C LEU A 163 -12.65 -6.48 -5.36
N GLU A 164 -13.54 -7.28 -4.76
CA GLU A 164 -14.05 -8.53 -5.36
C GLU A 164 -14.74 -8.33 -6.74
N ASP A 165 -15.26 -7.13 -7.01
CA ASP A 165 -15.90 -6.75 -8.29
C ASP A 165 -14.90 -6.34 -9.40
N PHE A 166 -13.59 -6.27 -9.13
CA PHE A 166 -12.62 -5.59 -10.00
C PHE A 166 -11.59 -6.55 -10.58
N GLU A 167 -11.82 -7.00 -11.81
CA GLU A 167 -10.94 -7.94 -12.55
C GLU A 167 -9.47 -7.47 -12.64
N ASN A 168 -9.25 -6.16 -12.71
CA ASN A 168 -7.93 -5.52 -12.79
C ASN A 168 -7.48 -4.89 -11.46
N ALA A 169 -7.86 -5.49 -10.32
CA ALA A 169 -7.40 -5.08 -8.99
C ALA A 169 -6.34 -6.03 -8.42
N TYR A 170 -5.23 -5.46 -7.98
CA TYR A 170 -4.05 -6.18 -7.50
C TYR A 170 -3.73 -5.81 -6.06
N LEU A 171 -3.49 -6.81 -5.22
CA LEU A 171 -2.82 -6.61 -3.95
C LEU A 171 -1.30 -6.62 -4.19
N CYS A 172 -0.61 -5.65 -3.62
CA CYS A 172 0.84 -5.59 -3.58
C CYS A 172 1.29 -5.64 -2.12
N VAL A 173 1.97 -6.69 -1.68
CA VAL A 173 2.50 -6.76 -0.29
C VAL A 173 4.00 -6.48 -0.29
N ILE A 174 4.47 -5.55 0.54
CA ILE A 174 5.89 -5.32 0.81
C ILE A 174 6.25 -5.71 2.26
N SER A 175 7.56 -5.73 2.58
CA SER A 175 8.09 -6.02 3.92
C SER A 175 7.48 -7.28 4.55
N LYS A 176 7.42 -8.37 3.75
CA LYS A 176 6.94 -9.70 4.16
C LYS A 176 7.37 -10.06 5.58
N GLY A 177 6.38 -10.45 6.39
CA GLY A 177 6.63 -11.08 7.68
C GLY A 177 6.85 -10.09 8.82
N LEU A 178 6.26 -8.90 8.75
CA LEU A 178 6.16 -7.99 9.90
C LEU A 178 4.94 -8.32 10.75
N ASP A 179 3.74 -8.33 10.15
CA ASP A 179 2.47 -8.48 10.89
C ASP A 179 1.89 -9.92 10.78
N ILE A 180 2.35 -10.68 9.78
CA ILE A 180 2.05 -12.10 9.54
C ILE A 180 3.26 -13.00 9.82
N LYS A 181 3.04 -14.26 10.23
CA LYS A 181 4.12 -15.27 10.39
C LYS A 181 4.74 -15.63 9.03
N VAL A 182 6.07 -15.79 8.99
CA VAL A 182 6.84 -15.98 7.74
C VAL A 182 6.41 -17.24 6.99
N ASP A 183 6.16 -18.33 7.71
CA ASP A 183 5.77 -19.62 7.12
C ASP A 183 4.29 -19.63 6.69
N ALA A 184 3.44 -18.90 7.42
CA ALA A 184 2.05 -18.66 7.04
C ALA A 184 1.96 -17.85 5.74
N PHE A 185 2.76 -16.78 5.60
CA PHE A 185 2.86 -16.03 4.35
C PHE A 185 3.28 -16.94 3.19
N GLU A 186 4.32 -17.77 3.33
CA GLU A 186 4.73 -18.68 2.23
C GLU A 186 3.67 -19.72 1.90
N ARG A 187 2.98 -20.27 2.90
CA ARG A 187 1.89 -21.24 2.70
C ARG A 187 0.71 -20.59 1.97
N ASN A 188 0.31 -19.39 2.38
CA ASN A 188 -0.81 -18.66 1.77
C ASN A 188 -0.43 -18.11 0.38
N ARG A 189 0.82 -17.69 0.16
CA ARG A 189 1.38 -17.34 -1.17
C ARG A 189 1.39 -18.54 -2.11
N LYS A 190 1.81 -19.72 -1.65
CA LYS A 190 1.76 -20.97 -2.44
C LYS A 190 0.34 -21.36 -2.82
N LEU A 191 -0.61 -21.31 -1.88
CA LEU A 191 -2.03 -21.55 -2.17
C LEU A 191 -2.59 -20.58 -3.23
N LEU A 192 -2.16 -19.30 -3.22
CA LEU A 192 -2.50 -18.33 -4.26
C LEU A 192 -1.82 -18.67 -5.60
N GLN A 193 -0.56 -19.12 -5.59
CA GLN A 193 0.18 -19.55 -6.79
C GLN A 193 -0.44 -20.79 -7.45
N GLU A 194 -0.79 -21.81 -6.65
CA GLU A 194 -1.47 -23.04 -7.06
C GLU A 194 -2.86 -22.79 -7.66
N ARG A 195 -3.48 -21.65 -7.32
CA ARG A 195 -4.78 -21.20 -7.85
C ARG A 195 -4.68 -20.11 -8.95
N GLY A 196 -3.47 -19.71 -9.36
CA GLY A 196 -3.28 -18.69 -10.40
C GLY A 196 -3.53 -17.24 -9.97
N HIS A 197 -3.54 -16.96 -8.66
CA HIS A 197 -3.83 -15.66 -8.05
C HIS A 197 -2.59 -14.98 -7.41
N TYR A 198 -1.39 -15.53 -7.62
CA TYR A 198 -0.10 -14.87 -7.33
C TYR A 198 0.64 -14.67 -8.65
N PHE A 199 1.00 -13.42 -8.95
CA PHE A 199 1.58 -12.98 -10.22
C PHE A 199 3.10 -12.82 -10.19
N GLY A 200 3.71 -13.04 -9.03
CA GLY A 200 5.16 -12.98 -8.83
C GLY A 200 5.62 -11.86 -7.90
N ARG A 201 6.92 -11.58 -7.92
CA ARG A 201 7.55 -10.59 -7.04
C ARG A 201 8.64 -9.78 -7.73
N VAL A 202 8.76 -8.51 -7.34
CA VAL A 202 9.77 -7.56 -7.85
C VAL A 202 10.57 -6.97 -6.70
N ASN A 203 11.89 -6.99 -6.82
CA ASN A 203 12.82 -6.39 -5.87
C ASN A 203 12.92 -4.88 -6.15
N LEU A 204 12.31 -4.06 -5.31
CA LEU A 204 12.23 -2.61 -5.50
C LEU A 204 13.58 -1.88 -5.27
N ALA A 205 14.66 -2.58 -4.93
CA ALA A 205 16.01 -1.99 -4.85
C ALA A 205 16.91 -2.37 -6.03
N THR A 206 16.68 -3.51 -6.68
CA THR A 206 17.51 -4.01 -7.80
C THR A 206 16.80 -3.96 -9.16
N GLY A 207 15.47 -4.05 -9.20
CA GLY A 207 14.67 -4.27 -10.42
C GLY A 207 14.60 -5.74 -10.86
N GLU A 208 15.16 -6.65 -10.06
CA GLU A 208 15.09 -8.10 -10.24
C GLU A 208 13.64 -8.60 -10.07
N LYS A 209 13.24 -9.57 -10.90
CA LYS A 209 11.89 -10.15 -10.91
C LYS A 209 11.97 -11.67 -10.75
N GLU A 210 11.03 -12.24 -10.01
CA GLU A 210 10.83 -13.68 -9.86
C GLU A 210 9.35 -14.04 -9.97
N ASP A 211 9.03 -15.31 -10.25
CA ASP A 211 7.67 -15.87 -10.29
C ASP A 211 6.69 -15.15 -11.27
N PHE A 212 7.18 -14.34 -12.20
CA PHE A 212 6.37 -13.34 -12.92
C PHE A 212 5.48 -13.88 -14.06
N GLN A 213 4.22 -13.45 -14.08
CA GLN A 213 3.33 -13.51 -15.25
C GLN A 213 2.37 -12.30 -15.29
N LEU A 214 1.81 -12.04 -16.48
CA LEU A 214 1.00 -10.86 -16.87
C LEU A 214 1.81 -9.59 -17.26
N GLU A 215 2.95 -9.65 -17.95
CA GLU A 215 3.56 -10.76 -18.69
C GLU A 215 4.75 -11.49 -18.05
N ASP A 216 5.71 -10.97 -17.28
CA ASP A 216 6.09 -9.61 -16.82
C ASP A 216 5.01 -8.79 -16.10
N LEU A 217 4.69 -7.58 -16.55
CA LEU A 217 3.77 -6.62 -15.93
C LEU A 217 3.43 -5.49 -16.94
N VAL A 218 2.49 -5.77 -17.86
CA VAL A 218 1.87 -4.91 -18.91
C VAL A 218 2.77 -3.95 -19.71
N GLY A 219 3.29 -4.41 -20.85
CA GLY A 219 3.73 -3.60 -22.00
C GLY A 219 3.14 -4.11 -23.33
N PHE A 220 2.17 -3.40 -23.91
CA PHE A 220 1.48 -3.82 -25.15
C PHE A 220 2.19 -3.40 -26.46
N ASP A 221 3.40 -3.93 -26.68
CA ASP A 221 4.04 -4.07 -28.02
C ASP A 221 5.24 -5.04 -27.92
N GLU A 222 5.33 -6.06 -28.79
CA GLU A 222 6.48 -6.98 -28.81
C GLU A 222 7.81 -6.26 -29.14
N SER A 223 7.74 -5.03 -29.66
CA SER A 223 8.91 -4.16 -29.91
C SER A 223 9.34 -3.28 -28.72
N SER A 224 8.66 -3.32 -27.56
CA SER A 224 9.08 -2.58 -26.36
C SER A 224 8.89 -3.36 -25.06
N VAL A 225 9.88 -4.18 -24.70
CA VAL A 225 9.92 -5.01 -23.48
C VAL A 225 10.37 -4.20 -22.25
N GLU A 226 9.63 -3.13 -21.95
CA GLU A 226 9.71 -2.36 -20.70
C GLU A 226 8.26 -2.10 -20.23
N GLY A 227 7.78 -2.96 -19.31
CA GLY A 227 6.38 -2.96 -18.85
C GLY A 227 6.03 -1.86 -17.85
N LEU A 228 4.77 -1.85 -17.41
CA LEU A 228 4.17 -1.06 -16.32
C LEU A 228 5.04 -0.95 -15.06
N ILE A 229 5.74 -2.03 -14.71
CA ILE A 229 6.77 -2.08 -13.66
C ILE A 229 8.12 -2.42 -14.30
N GLY A 230 8.52 -1.58 -15.25
CA GLY A 230 9.91 -1.23 -15.43
C GLY A 230 10.41 -0.60 -14.12
N ILE A 231 11.23 -1.34 -13.38
CA ILE A 231 12.14 -0.70 -12.44
C ILE A 231 13.38 -0.40 -13.25
N GLY A 232 13.30 0.70 -14.00
CA GLY A 232 14.31 1.11 -14.95
C GLY A 232 15.69 1.23 -14.31
N LYS A 233 16.73 1.16 -15.17
CA LYS A 233 18.13 1.37 -14.75
C LYS A 233 18.32 2.71 -14.04
N ASN A 234 17.49 3.71 -14.37
CA ASN A 234 17.38 4.96 -13.65
C ASN A 234 16.44 4.82 -12.44
N ARG A 235 16.98 4.56 -11.26
CA ARG A 235 16.19 4.37 -10.01
C ARG A 235 15.86 5.70 -9.31
N SER A 236 15.48 6.75 -10.04
CA SER A 236 15.25 8.08 -9.44
C SER A 236 14.02 8.11 -8.53
N TYR A 237 13.03 7.22 -8.73
CA TYR A 237 11.90 7.02 -7.83
C TYR A 237 12.33 6.73 -6.38
N LEU A 238 13.43 6.01 -6.16
CA LEU A 238 13.97 5.76 -4.82
C LEU A 238 14.39 7.04 -4.13
N ASN A 239 14.97 8.00 -4.84
CA ASN A 239 15.35 9.30 -4.27
C ASN A 239 14.11 10.13 -3.88
N VAL A 240 13.05 10.08 -4.69
CA VAL A 240 11.79 10.78 -4.39
C VAL A 240 11.06 10.13 -3.21
N TYR A 241 10.97 8.79 -3.19
CA TYR A 241 10.44 8.02 -2.06
C TYR A 241 11.23 8.28 -0.77
N ASN A 242 12.57 8.17 -0.81
CA ASN A 242 13.42 8.40 0.36
C ASN A 242 13.25 9.83 0.88
N GLY A 243 13.19 10.83 0.00
CA GLY A 243 12.91 12.22 0.36
C GLY A 243 11.54 12.43 1.00
N LEU A 244 10.53 11.64 0.62
CA LEU A 244 9.21 11.63 1.27
C LEU A 244 9.26 10.92 2.63
N ALA A 245 9.76 9.69 2.68
CA ALA A 245 9.86 8.84 3.88
C ALA A 245 10.69 9.48 5.00
N GLN A 246 11.84 10.09 4.68
CA GLN A 246 12.68 10.81 5.64
C GLN A 246 11.96 12.02 6.28
N ARG A 247 11.02 12.65 5.54
CA ARG A 247 10.26 13.81 6.02
C ARG A 247 9.02 13.42 6.83
N THR A 248 8.47 12.23 6.60
CA THR A 248 7.17 11.83 7.14
C THR A 248 7.21 10.73 8.19
N LEU A 249 8.17 9.79 8.10
CA LEU A 249 8.25 8.58 8.94
C LEU A 249 9.39 8.63 9.95
N LEU A 250 10.61 8.96 9.51
CA LEU A 250 11.81 8.67 10.29
C LEU A 250 11.94 9.61 11.48
N LEU A 251 11.80 9.07 12.69
CA LEU A 251 12.12 9.77 13.94
C LEU A 251 13.63 9.71 14.20
N ARG A 252 14.22 10.89 14.38
CA ARG A 252 15.60 11.07 14.88
C ARG A 252 15.59 11.03 16.40
N LYS A 253 16.78 10.86 17.00
CA LYS A 253 16.98 10.80 18.46
C LYS A 253 16.42 12.02 19.22
N ASP A 254 16.30 13.17 18.57
CA ASP A 254 15.79 14.41 19.17
C ASP A 254 14.26 14.59 18.98
N ASP A 255 13.67 13.97 17.95
CA ASP A 255 12.22 14.05 17.68
C ASP A 255 11.40 13.38 18.81
N PHE A 256 12.01 12.56 19.65
CA PHE A 256 11.42 11.97 20.86
C PHE A 256 10.79 13.00 21.81
N LYS A 257 11.37 14.21 21.92
CA LYS A 257 10.90 15.23 22.87
C LYS A 257 9.73 16.05 22.32
N LYS A 258 9.67 16.20 21.00
CA LYS A 258 8.58 16.83 20.24
C LYS A 258 8.62 16.25 18.81
N PRO A 259 7.81 15.23 18.49
CA PRO A 259 7.79 14.72 17.12
C PRO A 259 7.17 15.80 16.22
N ASP A 260 7.97 16.44 15.37
CA ASP A 260 7.58 17.60 14.57
C ASP A 260 6.75 17.17 13.35
N GLY A 261 5.44 17.03 13.55
CA GLY A 261 4.50 16.56 12.53
C GLY A 261 4.65 15.11 12.06
N ARG A 262 5.82 14.48 12.26
CA ARG A 262 6.10 13.12 11.79
C ARG A 262 5.18 12.07 12.41
N MET A 263 4.98 11.02 11.62
CA MET A 263 4.11 9.87 11.88
C MET A 263 4.98 8.65 12.21
N VAL A 264 4.41 7.65 12.88
CA VAL A 264 5.13 6.42 13.25
C VAL A 264 4.47 5.22 12.60
N SER A 265 5.25 4.44 11.85
CA SER A 265 4.82 3.17 11.25
C SER A 265 5.96 2.17 11.33
N HIS A 266 5.60 0.94 11.70
CA HIS A 266 6.52 -0.17 11.73
C HIS A 266 6.93 -0.57 10.30
N THR A 267 5.93 -0.92 9.50
CA THR A 267 6.02 -1.37 8.11
C THR A 267 6.77 -0.40 7.21
N ALA A 268 6.36 0.87 7.14
CA ALA A 268 6.94 1.83 6.21
C ALA A 268 8.37 2.25 6.62
N THR A 269 8.74 2.18 7.90
CA THR A 269 10.12 2.41 8.35
C THR A 269 11.03 1.24 7.95
N VAL A 270 10.54 0.00 8.07
CA VAL A 270 11.26 -1.20 7.60
C VAL A 270 11.48 -1.15 6.08
N THR A 271 10.45 -0.76 5.32
CA THR A 271 10.56 -0.56 3.86
C THR A 271 11.64 0.48 3.54
N TYR A 272 11.66 1.63 4.22
CA TYR A 272 12.69 2.66 4.02
C TYR A 272 14.10 2.08 4.23
N HIS A 273 14.37 1.44 5.36
CA HIS A 273 15.71 0.89 5.64
C HIS A 273 16.09 -0.18 4.61
N ALA A 274 15.15 -1.02 4.17
CA ALA A 274 15.38 -2.02 3.13
C ALA A 274 15.74 -1.39 1.78
N MET A 275 15.04 -0.32 1.37
CA MET A 275 15.34 0.42 0.12
C MET A 275 16.72 1.08 0.12
N ASN A 276 17.24 1.47 1.30
CA ASN A 276 18.57 2.07 1.44
C ASN A 276 19.68 1.03 1.72
N GLY A 277 19.35 -0.26 1.77
CA GLY A 277 20.32 -1.34 2.06
C GLY A 277 20.76 -1.40 3.54
N GLU A 278 20.04 -0.72 4.44
CA GLU A 278 20.35 -0.56 5.85
C GLU A 278 19.88 -1.79 6.66
N PHE A 279 20.41 -2.97 6.30
CA PHE A 279 20.02 -4.27 6.88
C PHE A 279 20.51 -4.46 8.33
N GLY A 280 19.81 -5.32 9.06
CA GLY A 280 20.12 -5.63 10.47
C GLY A 280 19.12 -5.01 11.45
N PRO A 281 19.45 -4.95 12.76
CA PRO A 281 18.61 -4.32 13.78
C PRO A 281 18.35 -2.84 13.51
N GLN A 282 17.09 -2.48 13.24
CA GLN A 282 16.63 -1.10 13.09
C GLN A 282 15.54 -0.76 14.09
N ARG A 283 15.38 0.54 14.37
CA ARG A 283 14.33 1.07 15.23
C ARG A 283 13.20 1.65 14.39
N THR A 284 11.98 1.34 14.79
CA THR A 284 10.74 1.88 14.21
C THR A 284 10.00 2.79 15.19
N PHE A 285 10.35 2.75 16.48
CA PHE A 285 9.88 3.66 17.53
C PHE A 285 8.35 3.72 17.74
N VAL A 286 7.59 2.74 17.22
CA VAL A 286 6.18 2.53 17.61
C VAL A 286 6.11 2.08 19.08
N ASP A 287 5.04 2.42 19.81
CA ASP A 287 4.93 2.12 21.24
C ASP A 287 5.11 0.62 21.54
N TRP A 288 4.49 -0.22 20.69
CA TRP A 288 4.50 -1.68 20.73
C TRP A 288 5.76 -2.32 20.11
N GLU A 289 6.79 -1.53 19.76
CA GLU A 289 7.99 -2.03 19.07
C GLU A 289 8.61 -3.25 19.77
N PRO A 290 8.77 -4.40 19.07
CA PRO A 290 9.13 -5.66 19.71
C PRO A 290 10.58 -5.69 20.20
N ASN A 291 10.89 -6.65 21.06
CA ASN A 291 12.25 -6.92 21.52
C ASN A 291 12.92 -7.97 20.63
N LEU A 292 14.12 -7.64 20.15
CA LEU A 292 15.02 -8.61 19.52
C LEU A 292 15.64 -9.54 20.58
N SER A 293 16.08 -10.72 20.16
CA SER A 293 16.80 -11.71 20.99
C SER A 293 18.04 -11.16 21.71
N GLU A 294 18.59 -10.05 21.21
CA GLU A 294 19.74 -9.33 21.77
C GLU A 294 19.35 -8.35 22.91
N GLY A 295 18.12 -8.40 23.42
CA GLY A 295 17.61 -7.51 24.47
C GLY A 295 17.34 -6.07 24.01
N ARG A 296 17.36 -5.80 22.71
CA ARG A 296 17.17 -4.47 22.11
C ARG A 296 15.79 -4.37 21.47
N LYS A 297 15.00 -3.32 21.80
CA LYS A 297 13.81 -2.96 21.01
C LYS A 297 14.20 -2.72 19.54
N GLY A 298 13.33 -3.11 18.60
CA GLY A 298 13.51 -2.94 17.15
C GLY A 298 13.13 -4.18 16.35
N VAL A 299 13.39 -4.14 15.04
CA VAL A 299 13.21 -5.30 14.13
C VAL A 299 14.42 -5.50 13.24
N ARG A 300 14.60 -6.72 12.75
CA ARG A 300 15.70 -7.09 11.86
C ARG A 300 15.29 -6.88 10.40
N VAL A 301 15.77 -5.80 9.79
CA VAL A 301 15.57 -5.52 8.36
C VAL A 301 16.42 -6.47 7.53
N THR A 302 15.83 -7.04 6.48
CA THR A 302 16.48 -8.06 5.63
C THR A 302 16.35 -7.71 4.14
N LYS A 303 17.17 -8.34 3.28
CA LYS A 303 16.99 -8.29 1.82
C LYS A 303 15.60 -8.76 1.39
N GLY A 304 14.95 -9.66 2.14
CA GLY A 304 13.59 -10.11 1.88
C GLY A 304 12.54 -8.99 1.92
N HIS A 305 12.82 -7.88 2.62
CA HIS A 305 11.91 -6.74 2.71
C HIS A 305 12.04 -5.77 1.52
N GLN A 306 12.99 -6.01 0.60
CA GLN A 306 13.10 -5.27 -0.65
C GLN A 306 12.09 -5.75 -1.72
N TRP A 307 11.47 -6.91 -1.50
CA TRP A 307 10.55 -7.54 -2.44
C TRP A 307 9.11 -7.09 -2.21
N MET A 308 8.46 -6.66 -3.28
CA MET A 308 7.01 -6.47 -3.38
C MET A 308 6.40 -7.67 -4.13
N TYR A 309 5.36 -8.28 -3.57
CA TYR A 309 4.69 -9.47 -4.07
C TYR A 309 3.31 -9.08 -4.62
N PHE A 310 2.94 -9.60 -5.80
CA PHE A 310 1.74 -9.19 -6.54
C PHE A 310 0.71 -10.33 -6.60
N PHE A 311 -0.56 -10.01 -6.32
CA PHE A 311 -1.66 -10.96 -6.23
C PHE A 311 -2.97 -10.39 -6.80
N ASP A 312 -3.92 -11.26 -7.15
CA ASP A 312 -5.31 -10.89 -7.45
C ASP A 312 -6.01 -10.44 -6.15
N ALA A 313 -6.42 -9.18 -6.07
CA ALA A 313 -7.07 -8.63 -4.88
C ALA A 313 -8.47 -9.23 -4.64
N GLY A 314 -9.22 -9.49 -5.71
CA GLY A 314 -10.58 -10.03 -5.64
C GLY A 314 -10.62 -11.51 -5.25
N ALA A 315 -9.58 -12.28 -5.58
CA ALA A 315 -9.45 -13.66 -5.14
C ALA A 315 -9.22 -13.81 -3.63
N ILE A 316 -8.47 -12.90 -3.01
CA ILE A 316 -8.04 -13.08 -1.62
C ILE A 316 -9.22 -13.13 -0.66
N HIS A 317 -10.18 -12.20 -0.77
CA HIS A 317 -11.36 -12.23 0.12
C HIS A 317 -12.26 -13.45 -0.14
N ARG A 318 -12.36 -13.93 -1.39
CA ARG A 318 -13.05 -15.19 -1.74
C ARG A 318 -12.38 -16.40 -1.06
N ILE A 319 -11.05 -16.51 -1.17
CA ILE A 319 -10.27 -17.61 -0.59
C ILE A 319 -10.30 -17.57 0.95
N LYS A 320 -10.29 -16.39 1.57
CA LYS A 320 -10.52 -16.27 3.03
C LYS A 320 -11.88 -16.85 3.44
N LYS A 321 -12.96 -16.57 2.69
CA LYS A 321 -14.30 -17.15 2.95
C LYS A 321 -14.28 -18.67 2.83
N GLU A 322 -13.67 -19.22 1.77
CA GLU A 322 -13.57 -20.67 1.56
C GLU A 322 -12.83 -21.42 2.69
N ILE A 323 -11.87 -20.77 3.35
CA ILE A 323 -11.05 -21.40 4.40
C ILE A 323 -11.72 -21.38 5.78
N ASN A 324 -12.69 -20.48 6.01
CA ASN A 324 -13.27 -20.20 7.33
C ASN A 324 -14.82 -20.31 7.36
N GLY A 325 -15.45 -20.84 6.30
CA GLY A 325 -16.90 -20.96 6.13
C GLY A 325 -17.44 -22.38 6.18
#